data_AF-A0A7T5RFQ9-F1
#
_entry.id   AF-A0A7T5RFQ9-F1
#
_cell.length_a   1.000
_cell.length_b   1.000
_cell.length_c   1.000
_cell.angle_alpha   90.00
_cell.angle_beta   90.00
_cell.angle_gamma   90.00
#
_symmetry.space_group_name_H-M   'P 1'
#
loop_
_entity.id
_entity.type
_entity.pdbx_description
1 polymer ?
#
loop_
_entity_poly.entity_id
_entity_poly.type
_entity_poly.pdbx_seq_one_letter_code
_entity_poly.pdbx_strand_id
1 'polypeptide(L)'
;MNSGSIFTKNNLITLLFLAILILAIPLAVKLAQQTQIFKSKAGSTPIQFSGTGVDCAGTSCTTTNTNVNVILNSCFEDSSC
;
A
#
# COMPACT_ATOMS: atom_id res chain seq x y z
N MET A 1 -33.26 -4.99 -37.33
CA MET A 1 -32.63 -4.88 -36.00
C MET A 1 -33.32 -5.89 -35.09
N ASN A 2 -32.67 -7.02 -34.83
CA ASN A 2 -33.23 -8.08 -33.98
C ASN A 2 -33.03 -7.69 -32.52
N SER A 3 -34.10 -7.28 -31.83
CA SER A 3 -34.14 -7.23 -30.37
C SER A 3 -34.13 -8.67 -29.84
N GLY A 4 -32.93 -9.21 -29.65
CA GLY A 4 -32.73 -10.45 -28.91
C GLY A 4 -33.08 -10.22 -27.45
N SER A 5 -34.09 -10.94 -26.96
CA SER A 5 -34.48 -10.94 -25.55
C SER A 5 -33.33 -11.47 -24.69
N ILE A 6 -32.55 -10.55 -24.10
CA ILE A 6 -31.38 -10.85 -23.25
C ILE A 6 -31.81 -11.29 -21.82
N PHE A 7 -33.12 -11.23 -21.53
CA PHE A 7 -33.68 -11.44 -20.20
C PHE A 7 -34.21 -12.88 -20.03
N THR A 8 -33.31 -13.85 -20.01
CA THR A 8 -33.61 -15.19 -19.45
C THR A 8 -33.12 -15.24 -18.01
N LYS A 9 -33.83 -15.92 -17.09
CA LYS A 9 -33.49 -15.95 -15.65
C LYS A 9 -32.01 -16.27 -15.38
N ASN A 10 -31.42 -17.17 -16.17
CA ASN A 10 -30.01 -17.56 -16.04
C ASN A 10 -29.04 -16.46 -16.52
N ASN A 11 -29.38 -15.75 -17.60
CA ASN A 11 -28.58 -14.63 -18.12
C ASN A 11 -28.64 -13.41 -17.19
N LEU A 12 -29.78 -13.20 -16.51
CA LEU A 12 -29.93 -12.15 -15.50
C LEU A 12 -28.99 -12.37 -14.31
N ILE A 13 -28.88 -13.62 -13.84
CA ILE A 13 -27.99 -13.97 -12.72
C ILE A 13 -26.52 -13.73 -13.13
N THR A 14 -26.12 -14.16 -14.32
CA THR A 14 -24.75 -13.91 -14.83
C THR A 14 -24.46 -12.42 -14.96
N LEU A 15 -25.42 -11.62 -15.45
CA LEU A 15 -25.28 -10.17 -15.55
C LEU A 15 -25.14 -9.51 -14.18
N LEU A 16 -25.91 -9.98 -13.18
CA LEU A 16 -25.86 -9.47 -11.81
C LEU A 16 -24.51 -9.77 -11.16
N PHE A 17 -23.99 -10.99 -11.31
CA PHE A 17 -22.65 -11.34 -10.81
C PHE A 17 -21.56 -10.49 -11.47
N LEU A 18 -21.63 -10.27 -12.77
CA LEU A 18 -20.68 -9.44 -13.49
C LEU A 18 -20.72 -7.99 -12.99
N ALA A 19 -21.91 -7.43 -12.76
CA ALA A 19 -22.09 -6.10 -12.20
C ALA A 19 -21.52 -5.96 -10.78
N ILE A 20 -21.74 -6.97 -9.92
CA ILE A 20 -21.19 -6.99 -8.56
C ILE A 20 -19.65 -7.03 -8.59
N LEU A 21 -19.05 -7.86 -9.45
CA LEU A 21 -17.59 -7.96 -9.57
C LEU A 21 -16.96 -6.64 -10.01
N ILE A 22 -17.55 -5.96 -11.00
CA ILE A 22 -17.06 -4.67 -11.49
C ILE A 22 -17.05 -3.61 -10.38
N LEU A 23 -18.01 -3.67 -9.44
CA LEU A 23 -18.08 -2.75 -8.31
C LEU A 23 -17.18 -3.18 -7.14
N ALA A 24 -17.07 -4.48 -6.87
CA ALA A 24 -16.34 -5.01 -5.72
C ALA A 24 -14.81 -4.95 -5.90
N ILE A 25 -14.30 -5.22 -7.11
CA ILE A 25 -12.85 -5.20 -7.40
C ILE A 25 -12.20 -3.85 -7.09
N PRO A 26 -12.66 -2.70 -7.62
CA PRO A 26 -12.01 -1.42 -7.35
C PRO A 26 -12.11 -1.04 -5.87
N LEU A 27 -13.17 -1.44 -5.17
CA LEU A 27 -13.33 -1.19 -3.75
C LEU A 27 -12.33 -2.00 -2.91
N ALA A 28 -12.19 -3.30 -3.21
CA ALA A 28 -11.23 -4.19 -2.56
C ALA A 28 -9.78 -3.73 -2.79
N VAL A 29 -9.43 -3.31 -4.02
CA VAL A 29 -8.09 -2.81 -4.34
C VAL A 29 -7.77 -1.54 -3.56
N LYS A 30 -8.70 -0.57 -3.50
CA LYS A 30 -8.48 0.66 -2.72
C LYS A 30 -8.27 0.38 -1.24
N LEU A 31 -9.02 -0.55 -0.67
CA LEU A 31 -8.89 -0.93 0.74
C LEU A 31 -7.57 -1.67 1.02
N ALA A 32 -7.17 -2.57 0.13
CA ALA A 32 -5.89 -3.27 0.21
C ALA A 32 -4.70 -2.29 0.10
N GLN A 33 -4.77 -1.31 -0.80
CA GLN A 33 -3.74 -0.28 -0.91
C GLN A 33 -3.66 0.60 0.34
N GLN A 34 -4.80 1.02 0.90
CA GLN A 34 -4.82 1.82 2.12
C GLN A 34 -4.20 1.06 3.29
N THR A 35 -4.56 -0.22 3.48
CA THR A 35 -3.98 -1.05 4.55
C THR A 35 -2.48 -1.24 4.40
N GLN A 36 -1.97 -1.39 3.17
CA GLN A 36 -0.52 -1.45 2.91
C GLN A 36 0.17 -0.12 3.23
N ILE A 37 -0.43 1.02 2.86
CA ILE A 37 0.13 2.34 3.15
C ILE A 37 0.19 2.59 4.65
N PHE A 38 -0.89 2.27 5.40
CA PHE A 38 -0.88 2.41 6.85
C PHE A 38 0.18 1.53 7.52
N LYS A 39 0.31 0.27 7.09
CA LYS A 39 1.37 -0.62 7.60
C LYS A 39 2.77 -0.07 7.30
N SER A 40 3.01 0.44 6.09
CA SER A 40 4.30 1.04 5.72
C SER A 40 4.65 2.32 6.49
N LYS A 41 3.66 3.00 7.07
CA LYS A 41 3.84 4.27 7.81
C LYS A 41 3.83 4.13 9.32
N ALA A 42 3.27 3.04 9.85
CA ALA A 42 3.17 2.80 11.29
C ALA A 42 4.48 2.30 11.91
N GLY A 43 5.37 1.72 11.10
CA GLY A 43 6.61 1.11 11.56
C GLY A 43 7.85 1.95 11.28
N SER A 44 8.36 2.64 12.30
CA SER A 44 9.71 3.24 12.34
C SER A 44 10.04 4.35 11.32
N THR A 45 11.06 5.15 11.64
CA THR A 45 11.66 6.09 10.69
C THR A 45 12.27 5.29 9.54
N PRO A 46 11.80 5.47 8.29
CA PRO A 46 12.20 4.61 7.17
C PRO A 46 13.67 4.76 6.79
N ILE A 47 14.31 5.82 7.28
CA ILE A 47 15.72 6.13 7.04
C ILE A 47 16.35 6.46 8.39
N GLN A 48 17.36 5.70 8.76
CA GLN A 48 18.22 6.00 9.90
C GLN A 48 19.64 6.27 9.41
N PHE A 49 20.17 7.42 9.78
CA PHE A 49 21.56 7.76 9.53
C PHE A 49 22.39 7.26 10.72
N SER A 50 23.40 6.45 10.44
CA SER A 50 24.30 5.88 11.44
C SER A 50 25.75 6.16 11.04
N GLY A 51 26.64 6.16 12.02
CA GLY A 51 28.07 6.44 11.82
C GLY A 51 28.65 7.35 12.88
N THR A 52 29.98 7.35 12.97
CA THR A 52 30.71 8.18 13.94
C THR A 52 30.52 9.67 13.65
N GLY A 53 30.01 10.41 14.62
CA GLY A 53 29.78 11.87 14.48
C GLY A 53 28.44 12.23 13.83
N VAL A 54 27.53 11.26 13.65
CA VAL A 54 26.13 11.53 13.29
C VAL A 54 25.35 11.88 14.54
N ASP A 55 24.70 13.05 14.55
CA ASP A 55 23.78 13.49 15.60
C ASP A 55 22.43 13.86 14.96
N CYS A 56 21.36 13.25 15.45
CA CYS A 56 20.01 13.39 14.90
C CYS A 56 19.08 14.01 15.96
N ALA A 57 18.60 15.23 15.69
CA ALA A 57 17.60 15.92 16.49
C ALA A 57 16.26 15.97 15.72
N GLY A 58 15.33 15.11 16.12
CA GLY A 58 14.03 14.99 15.44
C GLY A 58 14.17 14.47 14.01
N THR A 59 13.76 15.27 13.02
CA THR A 59 13.85 14.93 11.59
C THR A 59 15.14 15.40 10.91
N SER A 60 16.01 16.09 11.65
CA SER A 60 17.25 16.66 11.11
C SER A 60 18.45 15.91 11.68
N CYS A 61 19.33 15.43 10.79
CA CYS A 61 20.59 14.79 11.17
C CYS A 61 21.76 15.64 10.65
N THR A 62 22.76 15.83 11.51
CA THR A 62 24.02 16.47 11.15
C THR A 62 25.15 15.47 11.27
N THR A 63 26.19 15.65 10.47
CA THR A 63 27.41 14.84 10.58
C THR A 63 28.63 15.75 10.47
N THR A 64 29.64 15.46 11.28
CA THR A 64 30.97 16.07 11.17
C THR A 64 31.91 15.27 10.27
N ASN A 65 31.45 14.12 9.75
CA ASN A 65 32.25 13.17 9.01
C ASN A 65 31.87 13.15 7.52
N THR A 66 32.81 12.79 6.65
CA THR A 66 32.57 12.72 5.19
C THR A 66 31.87 11.44 4.76
N ASN A 67 31.84 10.42 5.62
CA ASN A 67 31.16 9.15 5.38
C ASN A 67 30.01 8.96 6.37
N VAL A 68 28.83 8.62 5.84
CA VAL A 68 27.61 8.33 6.62
C VAL A 68 27.05 6.99 6.14
N ASN A 69 26.64 6.13 7.08
CA ASN A 69 25.96 4.89 6.77
C ASN A 69 24.44 5.11 6.81
N VAL A 70 23.75 4.78 5.72
CA VAL A 70 22.30 4.97 5.61
C VAL A 70 21.63 3.61 5.74
N ILE A 71 20.83 3.45 6.80
CA ILE A 71 20.04 2.25 7.05
C ILE A 71 18.61 2.54 6.58
N LEU A 72 18.15 1.76 5.60
CA LEU A 72 16.79 1.82 5.08
C LEU A 72 15.98 0.73 5.76
N ASN A 73 15.13 1.12 6.72
CA ASN A 73 14.21 0.19 7.37
C ASN A 73 12.89 0.16 6.60
N SER A 74 12.61 -0.95 5.93
CA SER A 74 11.33 -1.18 5.26
C SER A 74 10.50 -2.15 6.07
N CYS A 75 9.38 -1.68 6.65
CA CYS A 75 8.46 -2.52 7.43
C CYS A 75 7.41 -3.22 6.54
N PHE A 76 7.80 -3.67 5.34
CA PHE A 76 6.87 -4.29 4.40
C PHE A 76 6.44 -5.71 4.81
N GLU A 77 7.27 -6.43 5.59
CA GLU A 77 7.02 -7.83 5.98
C GLU A 77 7.14 -8.13 7.49
N ASP A 78 7.74 -7.24 8.30
CA ASP A 78 8.00 -7.54 9.72
C ASP A 78 6.92 -6.99 10.66
N SER A 79 6.30 -7.88 11.44
CA SER A 79 5.30 -7.59 12.49
C SER A 79 5.87 -6.99 13.78
N SER A 80 7.16 -6.67 13.78
CA SER A 80 7.91 -6.09 14.91
C SER A 80 8.35 -4.65 14.63
N CYS A 81 7.88 -4.07 13.53
CA CYS A 81 7.45 -2.69 13.52
C CYS A 81 5.93 -2.64 13.85
#